data_AF-A0AAN8X8Z1-F1
#
_entry.id   AF-A0AAN8X8Z1-F1
#
_cell.length_a   1.000
_cell.length_b   1.000
_cell.length_c   1.000
_cell.angle_alpha   90.00
_cell.angle_beta   90.00
_cell.angle_gamma   90.00
#
_symmetry.space_group_name_H-M   'P 1'
#
loop_
_entity.id
_entity.type
_entity.pdbx_description
1 polymer ?
#
loop_
_entity_poly.entity_id
_entity_poly.type
_entity_poly.pdbx_seq_one_letter_code
_entity_poly.pdbx_strand_id
1 'polypeptide(L)'
;MQAFSTIYHEKSGKFKDPQTGSLLTLDEAVCKGVIDPDAVVYDTKSGQALSTKEAVEKGVIDVEAGNFIDPKSVTKVQVKDAVKMGLLAVIGAPVLAASVDFERNTLSHMAVKEVIKEAREKMKHSPSLTKMDTAVGVDQLEEYFPARTAEDMLKRSILRPDDVVAMPVIEVGQKMTLRTAMEGGYIDVDSCVVVIPATCVRRPLRQAVIEKVIELTTVIEIRSRTEIWIVEEITVITEVIKSLDPGVMAEKGQFDPTNGKFTDMATGKQIPFVKILEAGILDSHHISVKNPITGEEMFLSKAIREGIVDPETGDVISHQTGETLPFFDAVKSNVVKAVDEKVNHEMLMKTEQKIDLNTAILKGLVKPDTGMFTNPTTGESMIIGEAIQSGLIDPNTVQIYDAKAEDIVTLKEAVDIGIVNLETCKFIDPESGYKMDLSTALMKGVILPRRKSMSLVAVIKKGLYDPKSGKISDSFMKQKVDVDEAIKRGIVDSFITLCKDVKGDKYVTLDDALVYDIVAAQHGKFRDTLKNTLMPFDEAVKQNF
;
A
#
# COMPACT_ATOMS: atom_id res chain seq x y z
N MET A 1 -20.71 15.16 0.40
CA MET A 1 -20.69 16.43 1.17
C MET A 1 -21.26 16.32 2.60
N GLN A 2 -22.33 15.56 2.87
CA GLN A 2 -22.90 15.44 4.24
C GLN A 2 -21.98 14.74 5.27
N ALA A 3 -21.17 13.76 4.84
CA ALA A 3 -20.27 13.04 5.74
C ALA A 3 -19.14 13.93 6.31
N PHE A 4 -18.67 14.92 5.55
CA PHE A 4 -17.61 15.83 5.98
C PHE A 4 -18.06 16.73 7.14
N SER A 5 -19.30 17.23 7.13
CA SER A 5 -19.84 18.05 8.22
C SER A 5 -20.03 17.29 9.54
N THR A 6 -20.09 15.97 9.50
CA THR A 6 -20.21 15.11 10.69
C THR A 6 -18.88 14.73 11.32
N ILE A 7 -17.81 14.67 10.52
CA ILE A 7 -16.47 14.25 10.98
C ILE A 7 -15.47 15.39 11.10
N TYR A 8 -15.80 16.63 10.71
CA TYR A 8 -14.88 17.78 10.81
C TYR A 8 -15.39 18.80 11.84
N HIS A 9 -14.53 19.16 12.79
CA HIS A 9 -14.85 20.10 13.86
C HIS A 9 -14.34 21.52 13.52
N GLU A 10 -15.28 22.38 13.12
CA GLU A 10 -15.02 23.69 12.49
C GLU A 10 -14.27 24.69 13.38
N LYS A 11 -14.46 24.65 14.70
CA LYS A 11 -13.78 25.57 15.63
C LYS A 11 -12.32 25.22 15.87
N SER A 12 -11.94 23.94 15.68
CA SER A 12 -10.59 23.46 16.01
C SER A 12 -9.80 22.99 14.80
N GLY A 13 -10.42 22.90 13.61
CA GLY A 13 -9.75 22.43 12.38
C GLY A 13 -9.39 20.94 12.38
N LYS A 14 -9.95 20.15 13.31
CA LYS A 14 -9.61 18.75 13.58
C LYS A 14 -10.71 17.79 13.12
N PHE A 15 -10.34 16.53 12.91
CA PHE A 15 -11.26 15.47 12.49
C PHE A 15 -11.75 14.70 13.71
N LYS A 16 -13.03 14.37 13.77
CA LYS A 16 -13.63 13.60 14.83
C LYS A 16 -13.60 12.12 14.46
N ASP A 17 -12.94 11.33 15.30
CA ASP A 17 -12.98 9.87 15.22
C ASP A 17 -14.43 9.37 15.37
N PRO A 18 -14.98 8.61 14.39
CA PRO A 18 -16.34 8.10 14.44
C PRO A 18 -16.60 7.12 15.59
N GLN A 19 -15.57 6.41 16.07
CA GLN A 19 -15.69 5.37 17.09
C GLN A 19 -15.50 5.92 18.50
N THR A 20 -14.53 6.82 18.68
CA THR A 20 -14.17 7.34 20.02
C THR A 20 -14.68 8.76 20.27
N GLY A 21 -15.08 9.48 19.22
CA GLY A 21 -15.49 10.88 19.30
C GLY A 21 -14.34 11.87 19.54
N SER A 22 -13.10 11.39 19.56
CA SER A 22 -11.89 12.18 19.83
C SER A 22 -11.53 13.08 18.64
N LEU A 23 -10.95 14.25 18.91
CA LEU A 23 -10.48 15.18 17.88
C LEU A 23 -9.04 14.85 17.48
N LEU A 24 -8.88 14.33 16.27
CA LEU A 24 -7.64 13.91 15.63
C LEU A 24 -7.10 15.01 14.69
N THR A 25 -5.78 15.10 14.58
CA THR A 25 -5.13 15.82 13.47
C THR A 25 -5.34 15.08 12.14
N LEU A 26 -5.01 15.71 11.01
CA LEU A 26 -5.17 15.07 9.70
C LEU A 26 -4.31 13.80 9.61
N ASP A 27 -3.07 13.83 10.09
CA ASP A 27 -2.16 12.67 10.05
C ASP A 27 -2.62 11.56 10.99
N GLU A 28 -3.10 11.88 12.19
CA GLU A 28 -3.70 10.89 13.09
C GLU A 28 -4.97 10.26 12.48
N ALA A 29 -5.77 11.06 11.77
CA ALA A 29 -6.95 10.56 11.07
C ALA A 29 -6.58 9.67 9.88
N VAL A 30 -5.50 9.98 9.17
CA VAL A 30 -4.96 9.16 8.07
C VAL A 30 -4.37 7.85 8.60
N CYS A 31 -3.55 7.90 9.66
CA CYS A 31 -2.95 6.72 10.28
C CYS A 31 -3.98 5.78 10.92
N LYS A 32 -5.08 6.32 11.45
CA LYS A 32 -6.19 5.53 12.00
C LYS A 32 -7.21 5.08 10.95
N GLY A 33 -6.99 5.39 9.67
CA GLY A 33 -7.90 5.03 8.57
C GLY A 33 -9.25 5.74 8.61
N VAL A 34 -9.37 6.84 9.37
CA VAL A 34 -10.54 7.73 9.35
C VAL A 34 -10.56 8.55 8.05
N ILE A 35 -9.38 8.84 7.50
CA ILE A 35 -9.17 9.39 6.17
C ILE A 35 -8.29 8.41 5.41
N ASP A 36 -8.65 8.10 4.18
CA ASP A 36 -7.89 7.16 3.37
C ASP A 36 -6.53 7.78 2.96
N PRO A 37 -5.38 7.17 3.31
CA PRO A 37 -4.05 7.66 2.92
C PRO A 37 -3.85 7.72 1.40
N ASP A 38 -4.58 6.91 0.64
CA ASP A 38 -4.49 6.84 -0.82
C ASP A 38 -5.55 7.72 -1.52
N ALA A 39 -6.41 8.42 -0.76
CA ALA A 39 -7.39 9.32 -1.33
C ALA A 39 -6.72 10.44 -2.15
N VAL A 40 -7.31 10.78 -3.29
CA VAL A 40 -6.72 11.73 -4.23
C VAL A 40 -6.87 13.16 -3.74
N VAL A 41 -5.75 13.87 -3.74
CA VAL A 41 -5.58 15.28 -3.40
C VAL A 41 -4.92 15.97 -4.58
N TYR A 42 -5.48 17.09 -5.02
CA TYR A 42 -4.95 17.81 -6.18
C TYR A 42 -3.96 18.90 -5.76
N ASP A 43 -2.75 18.85 -6.31
CA ASP A 43 -1.79 19.95 -6.22
C ASP A 43 -2.24 21.10 -7.14
N THR A 44 -2.60 22.22 -6.53
CA THR A 44 -3.09 23.43 -7.22
C THR A 44 -2.05 24.09 -8.12
N LYS A 45 -0.75 23.77 -7.98
CA LYS A 45 0.35 24.27 -8.83
C LYS A 45 0.46 23.56 -10.16
N SER A 46 0.36 22.24 -10.13
CA SER A 46 0.70 21.33 -11.23
C SER A 46 -0.53 20.68 -11.85
N GLY A 47 -1.68 20.75 -11.18
CA GLY A 47 -2.87 19.96 -11.50
C GLY A 47 -2.68 18.47 -11.22
N GLN A 48 -1.57 18.08 -10.62
CA GLN A 48 -1.20 16.69 -10.41
C GLN A 48 -2.02 16.08 -9.26
N ALA A 49 -2.62 14.93 -9.53
CA ALA A 49 -3.21 14.07 -8.51
C ALA A 49 -2.08 13.48 -7.65
N LEU A 50 -2.16 13.72 -6.34
CA LEU A 50 -1.31 13.15 -5.30
C LEU A 50 -2.20 12.29 -4.39
N SER A 51 -1.66 11.27 -3.75
CA SER A 51 -2.37 10.66 -2.63
C SER A 51 -2.40 11.59 -1.41
N THR A 52 -3.31 11.37 -0.47
CA THR A 52 -3.39 12.17 0.76
C THR A 52 -2.09 12.07 1.54
N LYS A 53 -1.45 10.90 1.53
CA LYS A 53 -0.12 10.67 2.05
C LYS A 53 0.97 11.46 1.30
N GLU A 54 0.99 11.44 -0.03
CA GLU A 54 1.95 12.21 -0.83
C GLU A 54 1.74 13.73 -0.71
N ALA A 55 0.49 14.18 -0.54
CA ALA A 55 0.15 15.58 -0.36
C ALA A 55 0.55 16.11 1.03
N VAL A 56 0.47 15.25 2.05
CA VAL A 56 1.02 15.51 3.39
C VAL A 56 2.54 15.54 3.36
N GLU A 57 3.19 14.56 2.73
CA GLU A 57 4.65 14.47 2.59
C GLU A 57 5.26 15.62 1.77
N LYS A 58 4.54 16.13 0.76
CA LYS A 58 4.95 17.29 -0.07
C LYS A 58 4.55 18.65 0.51
N GLY A 59 3.93 18.69 1.70
CA GLY A 59 3.52 19.93 2.37
C GLY A 59 2.40 20.69 1.65
N VAL A 60 1.60 20.03 0.81
CA VAL A 60 0.43 20.61 0.12
C VAL A 60 -0.75 20.79 1.09
N ILE A 61 -0.77 20.01 2.18
CA ILE A 61 -1.74 20.11 3.28
C ILE A 61 -1.01 20.35 4.60
N ASP A 62 -1.45 21.36 5.35
CA ASP A 62 -0.96 21.66 6.71
C ASP A 62 -1.64 20.73 7.73
N VAL A 63 -0.84 19.79 8.24
CA VAL A 63 -1.24 18.63 9.05
C VAL A 63 -1.75 19.00 10.44
N GLU A 64 -1.26 20.11 11.01
CA GLU A 64 -1.63 20.55 12.35
C GLU A 64 -2.84 21.50 12.35
N ALA A 65 -2.98 22.34 11.32
CA ALA A 65 -4.01 23.38 11.24
C ALA A 65 -5.23 23.01 10.39
N GLY A 66 -5.17 21.92 9.61
CA GLY A 66 -6.28 21.46 8.76
C GLY A 66 -6.61 22.43 7.62
N ASN A 67 -5.59 22.94 6.92
CA ASN A 67 -5.73 23.87 5.79
C ASN A 67 -4.92 23.41 4.56
N PHE A 68 -5.40 23.77 3.37
CA PHE A 68 -4.69 23.62 2.10
C PHE A 68 -3.83 24.86 1.81
N ILE A 69 -2.61 24.67 1.33
CA ILE A 69 -1.69 25.76 1.00
C ILE A 69 -1.66 25.95 -0.53
N ASP A 70 -2.28 27.02 -1.04
CA ASP A 70 -1.99 27.55 -2.39
C ASP A 70 -0.64 28.30 -2.33
N PRO A 71 0.34 28.00 -3.21
CA PRO A 71 1.63 28.69 -3.17
C PRO A 71 1.82 29.74 -4.29
N LYS A 72 0.80 30.03 -5.11
CA LYS A 72 0.81 31.20 -6.03
C LYS A 72 0.03 32.38 -5.46
N SER A 73 -0.97 32.13 -4.62
CA SER A 73 -1.56 33.13 -3.76
C SER A 73 -1.35 32.65 -2.33
N VAL A 74 -0.70 33.40 -1.45
CA VAL A 74 -0.51 33.01 -0.04
C VAL A 74 -1.87 33.07 0.68
N THR A 75 -2.78 32.19 0.30
CA THR A 75 -4.16 32.14 0.77
C THR A 75 -4.44 30.71 1.20
N LYS A 76 -4.50 30.52 2.53
CA LYS A 76 -4.87 29.24 3.14
C LYS A 76 -6.33 28.96 2.77
N VAL A 77 -6.58 27.91 1.99
CA VAL A 77 -7.93 27.46 1.70
C VAL A 77 -8.32 26.51 2.83
N GLN A 78 -9.37 26.85 3.60
CA GLN A 78 -9.86 25.96 4.65
C GLN A 78 -10.27 24.63 4.02
N VAL A 79 -10.01 23.50 4.68
CA VAL A 79 -10.33 22.16 4.14
C VAL A 79 -11.79 22.04 3.72
N LYS A 80 -12.70 22.74 4.41
CA LYS A 80 -14.12 22.87 4.03
C LYS A 80 -14.34 23.46 2.62
N ASP A 81 -13.58 24.48 2.26
CA ASP A 81 -13.67 25.13 0.96
C ASP A 81 -12.95 24.33 -0.11
N ALA A 82 -11.84 23.65 0.23
CA ALA A 82 -11.16 22.71 -0.65
C ALA A 82 -12.05 21.51 -1.02
N VAL A 83 -12.80 20.95 -0.07
CA VAL A 83 -13.79 19.88 -0.30
C VAL A 83 -14.95 20.37 -1.17
N LYS A 84 -15.43 21.61 -0.96
CA LYS A 84 -16.48 22.21 -1.80
C LYS A 84 -16.01 22.56 -3.22
N MET A 85 -14.72 22.82 -3.38
CA MET A 85 -14.07 23.10 -4.67
C MET A 85 -13.62 21.82 -5.39
N GLY A 86 -13.80 20.63 -4.80
CA GLY A 86 -13.44 19.34 -5.39
C GLY A 86 -11.93 19.02 -5.32
N LEU A 87 -11.17 19.71 -4.47
CA LEU A 87 -9.72 19.57 -4.31
C LEU A 87 -9.32 18.43 -3.34
N LEU A 88 -10.28 17.92 -2.55
CA LEU A 88 -10.14 16.80 -1.63
C LEU A 88 -11.37 15.89 -1.71
N ALA A 89 -11.18 14.62 -2.05
CA ALA A 89 -12.24 13.60 -1.97
C ALA A 89 -12.28 13.00 -0.56
N VAL A 90 -13.33 13.32 0.20
CA VAL A 90 -13.54 12.75 1.55
C VAL A 90 -14.46 11.55 1.44
N ILE A 91 -13.92 10.36 1.64
CA ILE A 91 -14.68 9.13 1.73
C ILE A 91 -15.43 9.16 3.06
N GLY A 92 -16.76 9.30 3.00
CA GLY A 92 -17.61 9.02 4.15
C GLY A 92 -17.92 7.53 4.14
N ALA A 93 -17.19 6.71 4.90
CA ALA A 93 -17.63 5.35 5.15
C ALA A 93 -18.81 5.37 6.13
N PRO A 94 -19.94 4.70 5.86
CA PRO A 94 -20.85 4.34 6.93
C PRO A 94 -20.35 3.03 7.54
N VAL A 95 -19.77 3.09 8.74
CA VAL A 95 -19.67 1.91 9.61
C VAL A 95 -20.23 2.30 10.97
N LEU A 96 -21.57 2.36 11.05
CA LEU A 96 -22.40 2.09 12.24
C LEU A 96 -23.88 2.29 11.90
N ALA A 97 -24.42 1.43 11.03
CA ALA A 97 -25.85 1.12 11.05
C ALA A 97 -26.07 -0.02 12.06
N ALA A 98 -25.91 0.29 13.35
CA ALA A 98 -26.29 -0.60 14.44
C ALA A 98 -26.73 0.21 15.68
N SER A 99 -27.55 1.25 15.49
CA SER A 99 -28.51 1.73 16.49
C SER A 99 -29.24 2.96 15.96
N VAL A 100 -30.56 2.95 16.20
CA VAL A 100 -31.60 4.00 16.08
C VAL A 100 -32.23 4.28 14.70
N ASP A 101 -33.47 3.80 14.60
CA ASP A 101 -34.50 4.13 13.61
C ASP A 101 -34.67 5.65 13.44
N PHE A 102 -34.54 6.15 12.20
CA PHE A 102 -35.20 7.40 11.80
C PHE A 102 -35.48 7.41 10.29
N GLU A 103 -36.66 7.91 9.95
CA GLU A 103 -37.44 7.60 8.76
C GLU A 103 -36.87 8.11 7.42
N ARG A 104 -37.19 7.36 6.35
CA ARG A 104 -37.14 7.81 4.95
C ARG A 104 -38.00 9.07 4.78
N ASN A 105 -37.45 10.14 4.19
CA ASN A 105 -38.11 10.78 3.04
C ASN A 105 -37.21 11.67 2.18
N THR A 106 -37.52 11.63 0.89
CA THR A 106 -37.04 12.36 -0.29
C THR A 106 -36.81 13.87 -0.13
N LEU A 107 -35.82 14.43 -0.85
CA LEU A 107 -35.89 15.70 -1.62
C LEU A 107 -34.63 15.90 -2.50
N SER A 108 -34.88 16.39 -3.70
CA SER A 108 -34.11 16.23 -4.94
C SER A 108 -32.99 17.24 -5.22
N HIS A 109 -32.06 16.83 -6.09
CA HIS A 109 -30.85 17.45 -6.63
C HIS A 109 -30.93 18.86 -7.28
N MET A 110 -32.04 19.61 -7.15
CA MET A 110 -32.23 20.90 -7.84
C MET A 110 -31.74 22.13 -7.06
N ALA A 111 -31.62 22.07 -5.73
CA ALA A 111 -31.28 23.24 -4.90
C ALA A 111 -29.78 23.62 -4.92
N VAL A 112 -28.89 22.72 -5.35
CA VAL A 112 -27.43 22.91 -5.28
C VAL A 112 -26.90 23.92 -6.32
N LYS A 113 -27.59 24.08 -7.46
CA LYS A 113 -27.13 24.95 -8.55
C LYS A 113 -27.35 26.45 -8.28
N GLU A 114 -28.34 26.83 -7.48
CA GLU A 114 -28.62 28.26 -7.19
C GLU A 114 -27.65 28.85 -6.17
N VAL A 115 -27.25 28.07 -5.16
CA VAL A 115 -26.34 28.53 -4.09
C VAL A 115 -24.94 28.88 -4.61
N ILE A 116 -24.48 28.20 -5.67
CA ILE A 116 -23.16 28.43 -6.29
C ILE A 116 -23.10 29.76 -7.06
N LYS A 117 -24.26 30.28 -7.51
CA LYS A 117 -24.34 31.54 -8.26
C LYS A 117 -24.16 32.76 -7.35
N GLU A 118 -24.71 32.73 -6.13
CA GLU A 118 -24.60 33.82 -5.15
C GLU A 118 -23.19 34.00 -4.57
N ALA A 119 -22.41 32.92 -4.44
CA ALA A 119 -21.05 32.98 -3.91
C ALA A 119 -20.07 33.73 -4.85
N ARG A 120 -20.35 33.75 -6.16
CA ARG A 120 -19.46 34.33 -7.18
C ARG A 120 -19.48 35.87 -7.24
N GLU A 121 -20.54 36.52 -6.75
CA GLU A 121 -20.64 37.98 -6.81
C GLU A 121 -19.88 38.69 -5.67
N LYS A 122 -19.58 38.00 -4.56
CA LYS A 122 -18.99 38.61 -3.36
C LYS A 122 -17.46 38.74 -3.39
N MET A 123 -16.76 38.19 -4.37
CA MET A 123 -15.28 38.17 -4.44
C MET A 123 -14.62 39.38 -5.14
N LYS A 124 -15.37 40.42 -5.53
CA LYS A 124 -14.83 41.55 -6.33
C LYS A 124 -14.15 42.69 -5.54
N HIS A 125 -14.02 42.63 -4.22
CA HIS A 125 -13.48 43.77 -3.46
C HIS A 125 -12.43 43.42 -2.38
N SER A 126 -11.18 43.78 -2.69
CA SER A 126 -10.16 44.36 -1.77
C SER A 126 -9.39 43.43 -0.79
N PRO A 127 -8.32 43.91 -0.09
CA PRO A 127 -6.94 43.80 -0.59
C PRO A 127 -5.94 43.19 0.42
N SER A 128 -4.69 43.07 -0.06
CA SER A 128 -3.47 42.50 0.53
C SER A 128 -2.96 43.15 1.83
N LEU A 129 -2.21 42.38 2.67
CA LEU A 129 -0.98 42.81 3.39
C LEU A 129 -0.32 41.71 4.28
N THR A 130 1.00 41.53 4.06
CA THR A 130 2.14 41.25 4.96
C THR A 130 2.35 39.94 5.76
N LYS A 131 3.65 39.55 5.74
CA LYS A 131 4.36 38.35 6.21
C LYS A 131 4.46 38.21 7.75
N MET A 132 4.66 36.97 8.24
CA MET A 132 5.69 36.61 9.25
C MET A 132 5.83 35.08 9.41
N ASP A 133 6.97 34.66 9.98
CA ASP A 133 7.76 33.44 9.75
C ASP A 133 7.43 32.15 10.55
N THR A 134 8.08 31.06 10.08
CA THR A 134 8.63 29.84 10.75
C THR A 134 7.73 28.67 11.19
N ALA A 135 7.94 27.45 10.61
CA ALA A 135 8.85 26.39 11.11
C ALA A 135 8.58 25.02 10.39
N VAL A 136 9.45 24.61 9.46
CA VAL A 136 10.35 23.43 9.42
C VAL A 136 9.70 22.03 9.53
N GLY A 137 9.56 21.36 8.37
CA GLY A 137 9.25 19.94 8.21
C GLY A 137 9.97 19.33 6.99
N VAL A 138 10.34 18.06 7.11
CA VAL A 138 10.74 17.02 6.10
C VAL A 138 11.83 17.33 5.04
N ASP A 139 12.27 18.57 4.83
CA ASP A 139 13.34 18.92 3.88
C ASP A 139 14.75 18.36 4.24
N GLN A 140 14.93 17.78 5.43
CA GLN A 140 16.27 17.51 5.96
C GLN A 140 16.99 16.27 5.38
N LEU A 141 16.30 15.24 4.87
CA LEU A 141 17.01 14.03 4.37
C LEU A 141 17.62 14.19 2.96
N GLU A 142 17.05 15.04 2.10
CA GLU A 142 17.69 15.45 0.83
C GLU A 142 18.87 16.42 1.07
N GLU A 143 18.84 17.17 2.17
CA GLU A 143 19.94 18.07 2.60
C GLU A 143 21.22 17.29 2.95
N TYR A 144 21.10 16.09 3.55
CA TYR A 144 22.27 15.26 3.88
C TYR A 144 22.76 14.36 2.72
N PHE A 145 21.90 14.06 1.74
CA PHE A 145 22.18 13.05 0.72
C PHE A 145 21.83 13.47 -0.73
N PRO A 146 22.24 14.65 -1.21
CA PRO A 146 21.86 15.12 -2.54
C PRO A 146 22.36 14.18 -3.65
N ALA A 147 21.55 13.97 -4.69
CA ALA A 147 21.92 13.22 -5.88
C ALA A 147 22.99 13.99 -6.67
N ARG A 148 24.18 13.39 -6.87
CA ARG A 148 25.32 14.05 -7.55
C ARG A 148 25.49 13.55 -8.98
N THR A 149 25.75 14.47 -9.90
CA THR A 149 26.18 14.17 -11.28
C THR A 149 27.69 13.96 -11.36
N ALA A 150 28.16 13.26 -12.39
CA ALA A 150 29.58 12.95 -12.60
C ALA A 150 30.48 14.20 -12.69
N GLU A 151 29.94 15.36 -13.09
CA GLU A 151 30.66 16.63 -13.16
C GLU A 151 30.99 17.23 -11.78
N ASP A 152 30.13 17.02 -10.78
CA ASP A 152 30.37 17.51 -9.40
C ASP A 152 31.42 16.68 -8.67
N MET A 153 31.54 15.40 -9.02
CA MET A 153 32.63 14.54 -8.52
C MET A 153 34.00 14.96 -9.07
N LEU A 154 34.05 15.50 -10.28
CA LEU A 154 35.30 15.92 -10.95
C LEU A 154 35.80 17.32 -10.51
N LYS A 155 34.91 18.21 -10.06
CA LYS A 155 35.29 19.54 -9.57
C LYS A 155 35.97 19.50 -8.20
N ARG A 156 35.60 18.53 -7.34
CA ARG A 156 36.19 18.35 -6.01
C ARG A 156 37.59 17.74 -6.03
N SER A 157 38.00 17.09 -7.12
CA SER A 157 39.38 16.57 -7.26
C SER A 157 40.42 17.64 -7.59
N ILE A 158 40.02 18.90 -7.80
CA ILE A 158 40.92 20.02 -8.03
C ILE A 158 40.83 20.95 -6.82
N LEU A 159 41.62 20.67 -5.79
CA LEU A 159 41.75 21.55 -4.62
C LEU A 159 42.37 22.88 -5.06
N ARG A 160 41.67 24.00 -4.82
CA ARG A 160 42.29 25.33 -4.82
C ARG A 160 42.96 25.54 -3.45
N PRO A 161 44.14 26.19 -3.39
CA PRO A 161 44.92 26.31 -2.15
C PRO A 161 44.22 27.08 -1.01
N ASP A 162 43.17 27.85 -1.31
CA ASP A 162 42.54 28.79 -0.38
C ASP A 162 41.35 28.21 0.43
N ASP A 163 40.87 27.00 0.12
CA ASP A 163 39.70 26.38 0.77
C ASP A 163 40.05 25.55 2.02
N VAL A 164 41.18 25.83 2.67
CA VAL A 164 41.59 25.13 3.91
C VAL A 164 40.79 25.68 5.09
N VAL A 165 39.47 25.42 5.10
CA VAL A 165 38.62 25.59 6.27
C VAL A 165 39.13 24.63 7.33
N ALA A 166 39.45 25.15 8.52
CA ALA A 166 40.03 24.41 9.63
C ALA A 166 39.26 23.11 9.88
N MET A 167 39.86 21.99 9.50
CA MET A 167 39.25 20.68 9.61
C MET A 167 39.20 20.27 11.09
N PRO A 168 38.06 19.77 11.60
CA PRO A 168 37.96 19.35 12.99
C PRO A 168 38.94 18.20 13.26
N VAL A 169 39.69 18.32 14.35
CA VAL A 169 40.59 17.28 14.85
C VAL A 169 39.74 16.15 15.40
N ILE A 170 39.94 14.93 14.88
CA ILE A 170 39.19 13.74 15.30
C ILE A 170 40.05 12.99 16.32
N GLU A 171 39.52 12.81 17.52
CA GLU A 171 40.11 11.88 18.49
C GLU A 171 39.52 10.49 18.25
N VAL A 172 40.39 9.51 17.97
CA VAL A 172 39.98 8.12 17.72
C VAL A 172 39.31 7.55 18.96
N GLY A 173 38.08 7.04 18.81
CA GLY A 173 37.26 6.52 19.91
C GLY A 173 36.23 7.52 20.47
N GLN A 174 36.13 8.72 19.87
CA GLN A 174 35.10 9.69 20.24
C GLN A 174 33.69 9.14 19.93
N LYS A 175 32.80 9.22 20.92
CA LYS A 175 31.40 8.78 20.81
C LYS A 175 30.47 9.96 20.62
N MET A 176 29.59 9.87 19.63
CA MET A 176 28.55 10.89 19.35
C MET A 176 27.40 10.29 18.55
N THR A 177 26.33 11.04 18.30
CA THR A 177 25.24 10.57 17.44
C THR A 177 25.65 10.62 15.96
N LEU A 178 25.08 9.74 15.14
CA LEU A 178 25.35 9.74 13.71
C LEU A 178 25.03 11.09 13.05
N ARG A 179 23.92 11.74 13.44
CA ARG A 179 23.55 13.09 12.99
C ARG A 179 24.66 14.09 13.26
N THR A 180 25.13 14.15 14.51
CA THR A 180 26.18 15.10 14.92
C THR A 180 27.51 14.86 14.20
N ALA A 181 27.82 13.61 13.87
CA ALA A 181 29.03 13.27 13.12
C ALA A 181 28.98 13.75 11.66
N MET A 182 27.81 13.63 11.03
CA MET A 182 27.57 14.07 9.64
C MET A 182 27.56 15.60 9.54
N GLU A 183 26.79 16.27 10.40
CA GLU A 183 26.67 17.73 10.43
C GLU A 183 27.99 18.42 10.78
N GLY A 184 28.73 17.86 11.74
CA GLY A 184 30.01 18.39 12.19
C GLY A 184 31.18 18.12 11.23
N GLY A 185 30.94 17.41 10.12
CA GLY A 185 31.99 17.07 9.15
C GLY A 185 33.08 16.14 9.71
N TYR A 186 32.76 15.38 10.77
CA TYR A 186 33.67 14.42 11.39
C TYR A 186 33.82 13.13 10.55
N ILE A 187 32.88 12.87 9.64
CA ILE A 187 32.87 11.71 8.74
C ILE A 187 32.54 12.11 7.29
N ASP A 188 33.10 11.39 6.32
CA ASP A 188 32.78 11.54 4.90
C ASP A 188 31.61 10.64 4.53
N VAL A 189 30.41 11.23 4.44
CA VAL A 189 29.15 10.53 4.21
C VAL A 189 29.16 9.63 2.96
N ASP A 190 29.91 10.00 1.93
CA ASP A 190 29.96 9.23 0.67
C ASP A 190 30.94 8.05 0.73
N SER A 191 32.00 8.17 1.53
CA SER A 191 33.07 7.17 1.63
C SER A 191 33.07 6.40 2.97
N CYS A 192 32.17 6.73 3.89
CA CYS A 192 32.13 6.17 5.23
C CYS A 192 31.44 4.79 5.24
N VAL A 193 32.06 3.88 5.98
CA VAL A 193 31.60 2.51 6.20
C VAL A 193 31.23 2.35 7.67
N VAL A 194 30.04 1.81 7.90
CA VAL A 194 29.56 1.43 9.22
C VAL A 194 29.98 -0.01 9.50
N VAL A 195 30.64 -0.22 10.62
CA VAL A 195 31.01 -1.54 11.13
C VAL A 195 30.10 -1.87 12.29
N ILE A 196 29.41 -3.01 12.18
CA ILE A 196 28.57 -3.54 13.25
C ILE A 196 29.42 -4.55 14.03
N PRO A 197 29.87 -4.24 15.27
CA PRO A 197 30.84 -5.08 15.97
C PRO A 197 30.34 -6.50 16.22
N ALA A 198 29.06 -6.66 16.55
CA ALA A 198 28.45 -7.96 16.85
C ALA A 198 28.48 -8.95 15.68
N THR A 199 28.41 -8.46 14.43
CA THR A 199 28.37 -9.31 13.23
C THR A 199 29.63 -9.20 12.37
N CYS A 200 30.53 -8.27 12.69
CA CYS A 200 31.66 -7.86 11.87
C CYS A 200 31.28 -7.48 10.41
N VAL A 201 30.01 -7.13 10.17
CA VAL A 201 29.52 -6.72 8.86
C VAL A 201 29.87 -5.26 8.63
N ARG A 202 30.38 -4.97 7.43
CA ARG A 202 30.74 -3.64 6.95
C ARG A 202 29.73 -3.21 5.88
N ARG A 203 29.10 -2.05 6.04
CA ARG A 203 28.15 -1.51 5.06
C ARG A 203 28.44 -0.04 4.74
N PRO A 204 28.22 0.42 3.49
CA PRO A 204 28.25 1.85 3.18
C PRO A 204 27.22 2.61 4.01
N LEU A 205 27.61 3.74 4.61
CA LEU A 205 26.76 4.52 5.51
C LEU A 205 25.44 4.94 4.86
N ARG A 206 25.49 5.42 3.62
CA ARG A 206 24.29 5.81 2.85
C ARG A 206 23.28 4.65 2.74
N GLN A 207 23.76 3.45 2.45
CA GLN A 207 22.89 2.27 2.32
C GLN A 207 22.29 1.86 3.67
N ALA A 208 23.10 1.90 4.73
CA ALA A 208 22.66 1.53 6.07
C ALA A 208 21.54 2.46 6.60
N VAL A 209 21.60 3.76 6.26
CA VAL A 209 20.55 4.73 6.64
C VAL A 209 19.28 4.54 5.79
N ILE A 210 19.42 4.31 4.47
CA ILE A 210 18.27 4.09 3.57
C ILE A 210 17.50 2.82 3.94
N GLU A 211 18.21 1.73 4.21
CA GLU A 211 17.62 0.44 4.61
C GLU A 211 17.14 0.43 6.07
N LYS A 212 17.26 1.56 6.80
CA LYS A 212 16.94 1.69 8.22
C LYS A 212 17.67 0.70 9.12
N VAL A 213 18.88 0.30 8.74
CA VAL A 213 19.78 -0.52 9.57
C VAL A 213 20.40 0.33 10.69
N ILE A 214 20.58 1.64 10.45
CA ILE A 214 21.07 2.61 11.43
C ILE A 214 20.24 3.90 11.36
N GLU A 215 19.80 4.41 12.51
CA GLU A 215 19.09 5.68 12.61
C GLU A 215 20.06 6.85 12.86
N LEU A 216 19.68 8.08 12.48
CA LEU A 216 20.51 9.28 12.68
C LEU A 216 20.75 9.60 14.16
N THR A 217 19.91 9.09 15.06
CA THR A 217 20.02 9.21 16.52
C THR A 217 20.98 8.19 17.14
N THR A 218 21.42 7.18 16.39
CA THR A 218 22.27 6.09 16.88
C THR A 218 23.61 6.63 17.37
N VAL A 219 24.04 6.19 18.56
CA VAL A 219 25.36 6.50 19.11
C VAL A 219 26.41 5.65 18.41
N ILE A 220 27.38 6.33 17.81
CA ILE A 220 28.49 5.76 17.07
C ILE A 220 29.81 6.15 17.71
N GLU A 221 30.83 5.32 17.48
CA GLU A 221 32.21 5.57 17.81
C GLU A 221 32.99 5.84 16.53
N ILE A 222 33.61 7.02 16.45
CA ILE A 222 34.39 7.42 15.28
C ILE A 222 35.79 6.81 15.39
N ARG A 223 36.14 5.96 14.43
CA ARG A 223 37.49 5.40 14.30
C ARG A 223 38.31 6.19 13.29
N SER A 224 37.67 6.63 12.21
CA SER A 224 38.24 7.53 11.23
C SER A 224 37.14 8.26 10.47
N ARG A 225 37.49 9.16 9.55
CA ARG A 225 36.51 9.85 8.68
C ARG A 225 35.72 8.90 7.78
N THR A 226 36.29 7.73 7.49
CA THR A 226 35.71 6.74 6.58
C THR A 226 35.24 5.49 7.30
N GLU A 227 35.36 5.42 8.63
CA GLU A 227 34.93 4.26 9.39
C GLU A 227 34.38 4.62 10.75
N ILE A 228 33.16 4.14 11.01
CA ILE A 228 32.45 4.31 12.28
C ILE A 228 31.96 2.96 12.79
N TRP A 229 31.92 2.83 14.11
CA TRP A 229 31.48 1.61 14.79
C TRP A 229 30.23 1.92 15.60
N ILE A 230 29.26 1.02 15.58
CA ILE A 230 28.06 1.16 16.41
C ILE A 230 28.40 0.73 17.85
N VAL A 231 28.04 1.54 18.84
CA VAL A 231 28.40 1.32 20.25
C VAL A 231 27.48 0.32 20.98
N GLU A 232 26.38 -0.10 20.33
CA GLU A 232 25.25 -0.93 20.84
C GLU A 232 24.23 -0.09 21.64
N GLU A 233 22.91 -0.30 21.57
CA GLU A 233 22.12 -1.54 21.49
C GLU A 233 21.54 -1.83 20.10
N ILE A 234 22.06 -2.85 19.42
CA ILE A 234 21.26 -3.63 18.48
C ILE A 234 20.70 -4.76 19.34
N THR A 235 19.37 -4.81 19.50
CA THR A 235 18.71 -6.01 20.01
C THR A 235 19.27 -7.18 19.22
N VAL A 236 20.04 -8.00 19.91
CA VAL A 236 20.64 -9.22 19.39
C VAL A 236 19.52 -9.91 18.62
N ILE A 237 19.70 -10.04 17.31
CA ILE A 237 19.03 -11.09 16.56
C ILE A 237 19.60 -12.33 17.23
N THR A 238 18.93 -12.80 18.28
CA THR A 238 19.27 -14.05 18.94
C THR A 238 19.28 -15.05 17.81
N GLU A 239 20.44 -15.66 17.58
CA GLU A 239 20.61 -16.75 16.63
C GLU A 239 19.30 -17.56 16.61
N VAL A 240 18.58 -17.49 15.49
CA VAL A 240 17.33 -18.23 15.31
C VAL A 240 17.62 -19.64 15.77
N ILE A 241 16.95 -20.08 16.82
CA ILE A 241 17.29 -21.32 17.46
C ILE A 241 16.85 -22.42 16.49
N LYS A 242 17.82 -22.92 15.72
CA LYS A 242 17.62 -24.04 14.79
C LYS A 242 17.36 -25.35 15.54
N SER A 243 17.64 -25.41 16.84
CA SER A 243 17.48 -26.60 17.68
C SER A 243 16.30 -26.46 18.65
N LEU A 244 15.22 -27.22 18.45
CA LEU A 244 14.06 -27.31 19.35
C LEU A 244 14.35 -28.04 20.68
N ASP A 245 15.57 -27.89 21.22
CA ASP A 245 16.00 -28.56 22.44
C ASP A 245 15.54 -27.76 23.68
N PRO A 246 14.70 -28.34 24.56
CA PRO A 246 14.21 -27.67 25.75
C PRO A 246 15.33 -27.28 26.73
N GLY A 247 16.44 -28.04 26.78
CA GLY A 247 17.58 -27.73 27.64
C GLY A 247 18.30 -26.46 27.21
N VAL A 248 18.50 -26.29 25.90
CA VAL A 248 19.15 -25.10 25.33
C VAL A 248 18.28 -23.85 25.54
N MET A 249 16.96 -23.99 25.38
CA MET A 249 16.03 -22.87 25.63
C MET A 249 15.95 -22.53 27.13
N ALA A 250 16.09 -23.52 28.01
CA ALA A 250 16.15 -23.28 29.45
C ALA A 250 17.42 -22.55 29.89
N GLU A 251 18.58 -22.93 29.36
CA GLU A 251 19.85 -22.22 29.62
C GLU A 251 19.81 -20.76 29.18
N LYS A 252 19.08 -20.47 28.09
CA LYS A 252 18.88 -19.11 27.57
C LYS A 252 17.76 -18.34 28.29
N GLY A 253 17.10 -18.93 29.29
CA GLY A 253 15.99 -18.31 30.03
C GLY A 253 14.72 -18.10 29.20
N GLN A 254 14.55 -18.87 28.11
CA GLN A 254 13.42 -18.78 27.19
C GLN A 254 12.34 -19.85 27.45
N PHE A 255 12.67 -20.84 28.28
CA PHE A 255 11.78 -21.92 28.64
C PHE A 255 12.05 -22.37 30.08
N ASP A 256 11.00 -22.60 30.86
CA ASP A 256 11.10 -23.19 32.18
C ASP A 256 10.72 -24.68 32.12
N PRO A 257 11.69 -25.59 32.26
CA PRO A 257 11.45 -27.03 32.13
C PRO A 257 10.64 -27.61 33.30
N THR A 258 10.49 -26.88 34.41
CA THR A 258 9.74 -27.37 35.58
C THR A 258 8.23 -27.21 35.41
N ASN A 259 7.79 -26.14 34.75
CA ASN A 259 6.37 -25.85 34.52
C ASN A 259 5.96 -26.02 33.06
N GLY A 260 6.90 -26.29 32.15
CA GLY A 260 6.65 -26.49 30.73
C GLY A 260 6.24 -25.22 30.00
N LYS A 261 6.57 -24.04 30.54
CA LYS A 261 6.14 -22.75 29.99
C LYS A 261 7.28 -21.93 29.44
N PHE A 262 6.91 -21.12 28.48
CA PHE A 262 7.78 -20.18 27.80
C PHE A 262 8.00 -18.92 28.61
N THR A 263 9.24 -18.42 28.63
CA THR A 263 9.65 -17.27 29.44
C THR A 263 10.36 -16.20 28.61
N ASP A 264 10.18 -14.95 29.00
CA ASP A 264 10.86 -13.81 28.40
C ASP A 264 12.30 -13.68 28.95
N MET A 265 13.28 -13.55 28.05
CA MET A 265 14.72 -13.48 28.41
C MET A 265 15.07 -12.27 29.28
N ALA A 266 14.41 -11.13 29.08
CA ALA A 266 14.72 -9.88 29.76
C ALA A 266 14.07 -9.81 31.15
N THR A 267 12.89 -10.39 31.31
CA THR A 267 12.06 -10.22 32.52
C THR A 267 11.88 -11.51 33.33
N GLY A 268 12.19 -12.68 32.76
CA GLY A 268 11.99 -14.00 33.38
C GLY A 268 10.52 -14.36 33.60
N LYS A 269 9.58 -13.59 33.04
CA LYS A 269 8.14 -13.84 33.19
C LYS A 269 7.63 -14.82 32.15
N GLN A 270 6.58 -15.55 32.49
CA GLN A 270 5.86 -16.41 31.56
C GLN A 270 5.24 -15.57 30.43
N ILE A 271 5.41 -16.01 29.19
CA ILE A 271 4.85 -15.37 28.01
C ILE A 271 4.06 -16.38 27.17
N PRO A 272 3.01 -15.92 26.46
CA PRO A 272 2.29 -16.75 25.50
C PRO A 272 3.20 -17.26 24.37
N PHE A 273 2.91 -18.45 23.86
CA PHE A 273 3.68 -19.06 22.79
C PHE A 273 3.77 -18.19 21.52
N VAL A 274 2.69 -17.51 21.13
CA VAL A 274 2.70 -16.58 19.98
C VAL A 274 3.72 -15.44 20.15
N LYS A 275 3.95 -14.95 21.37
CA LYS A 275 4.92 -13.87 21.61
C LYS A 275 6.36 -14.29 21.31
N ILE A 276 6.67 -15.58 21.47
CA ILE A 276 7.97 -16.15 21.12
C ILE A 276 8.16 -16.24 19.60
N LEU A 277 7.09 -16.51 18.86
CA LEU A 277 7.11 -16.50 17.40
C LEU A 277 7.29 -15.07 16.87
N GLU A 278 6.60 -14.10 17.45
CA GLU A 278 6.74 -12.67 17.10
C GLU A 278 8.13 -12.13 17.42
N ALA A 279 8.72 -12.56 18.54
CA ALA A 279 10.08 -12.18 18.94
C ALA A 279 11.16 -12.84 18.06
N GLY A 280 10.79 -13.73 17.13
CA GLY A 280 11.74 -14.41 16.24
C GLY A 280 12.62 -15.45 16.93
N ILE A 281 12.25 -15.89 18.14
CA ILE A 281 12.99 -16.91 18.90
C ILE A 281 12.77 -18.30 18.26
N LEU A 282 11.52 -18.57 17.84
CA LEU A 282 11.14 -19.76 17.09
C LEU A 282 10.63 -19.36 15.71
N ASP A 283 11.15 -19.99 14.67
CA ASP A 283 10.74 -19.71 13.29
C ASP A 283 9.54 -20.59 12.88
N SER A 284 8.37 -19.97 12.81
CA SER A 284 7.12 -20.62 12.41
C SER A 284 7.11 -21.17 10.97
N HIS A 285 8.05 -20.76 10.11
CA HIS A 285 8.19 -21.22 8.73
C HIS A 285 9.24 -22.34 8.57
N HIS A 286 10.02 -22.62 9.62
CA HIS A 286 11.00 -23.71 9.63
C HIS A 286 10.62 -24.83 10.61
N ILE A 287 9.44 -24.75 11.22
CA ILE A 287 8.88 -25.78 12.09
C ILE A 287 7.69 -26.42 11.39
N SER A 288 7.73 -27.74 11.23
CA SER A 288 6.64 -28.57 10.73
C SER A 288 5.91 -29.22 11.89
N VAL A 289 4.59 -29.27 11.77
CA VAL A 289 3.66 -29.93 12.68
C VAL A 289 2.87 -30.96 11.88
N LYS A 290 2.82 -32.19 12.39
CA LYS A 290 2.02 -33.27 11.83
C LYS A 290 0.61 -33.22 12.41
N ASN A 291 -0.40 -33.12 11.54
CA ASN A 291 -1.79 -33.17 11.95
C ASN A 291 -2.11 -34.56 12.55
N PRO A 292 -2.61 -34.63 13.80
CA PRO A 292 -2.92 -35.90 14.46
C PRO A 292 -4.01 -36.74 13.75
N ILE A 293 -4.89 -36.09 12.98
CA ILE A 293 -6.04 -36.70 12.30
C ILE A 293 -5.64 -37.22 10.92
N THR A 294 -5.10 -36.33 10.09
CA THR A 294 -4.82 -36.62 8.67
C THR A 294 -3.44 -37.25 8.49
N GLY A 295 -2.55 -37.08 9.47
CA GLY A 295 -1.14 -37.45 9.36
C GLY A 295 -0.34 -36.55 8.41
N GLU A 296 -0.97 -35.52 7.84
CA GLU A 296 -0.32 -34.56 6.96
C GLU A 296 0.58 -33.61 7.73
N GLU A 297 1.71 -33.26 7.13
CA GLU A 297 2.64 -32.29 7.70
C GLU A 297 2.34 -30.89 7.16
N MET A 298 2.42 -29.88 8.03
CA MET A 298 2.19 -28.49 7.69
C MET A 298 3.08 -27.57 8.52
N PHE A 299 3.18 -26.29 8.16
CA PHE A 299 3.93 -25.32 8.96
C PHE A 299 3.25 -24.98 10.27
N LEU A 300 4.05 -24.64 11.28
CA LEU A 300 3.57 -24.18 12.58
C LEU A 300 2.62 -23.00 12.45
N SER A 301 2.90 -22.05 11.54
CA SER A 301 2.01 -20.91 11.25
C SER A 301 0.62 -21.32 10.74
N LYS A 302 0.52 -22.42 9.99
CA LYS A 302 -0.76 -22.99 9.54
C LYS A 302 -1.43 -23.78 10.68
N ALA A 303 -0.67 -24.59 11.41
CA ALA A 303 -1.19 -25.40 12.51
C ALA A 303 -1.84 -24.55 13.61
N ILE A 304 -1.27 -23.38 13.94
CA ILE A 304 -1.87 -22.43 14.89
C ILE A 304 -3.20 -21.89 14.36
N ARG A 305 -3.27 -21.51 13.07
CA ARG A 305 -4.51 -21.00 12.45
C ARG A 305 -5.62 -22.04 12.38
N GLU A 306 -5.25 -23.30 12.16
CA GLU A 306 -6.19 -24.43 12.14
C GLU A 306 -6.58 -24.92 13.55
N GLY A 307 -6.00 -24.33 14.61
CA GLY A 307 -6.28 -24.70 16.00
C GLY A 307 -5.67 -26.04 16.43
N ILE A 308 -4.76 -26.59 15.62
CA ILE A 308 -3.99 -27.81 15.94
C ILE A 308 -2.91 -27.49 16.97
N VAL A 309 -2.45 -26.24 17.05
CA VAL A 309 -1.51 -25.78 18.07
C VAL A 309 -2.13 -24.62 18.84
N ASP A 310 -2.11 -24.71 20.16
CA ASP A 310 -2.61 -23.66 21.04
C ASP A 310 -1.71 -22.41 20.98
N PRO A 311 -2.24 -21.21 20.68
CA PRO A 311 -1.43 -19.98 20.59
C PRO A 311 -0.91 -19.46 21.94
N GLU A 312 -1.54 -19.84 23.05
CA GLU A 312 -1.14 -19.43 24.40
C GLU A 312 -0.09 -20.38 24.97
N THR A 313 -0.30 -21.69 24.86
CA THR A 313 0.61 -22.70 25.47
C THR A 313 1.60 -23.30 24.48
N GLY A 314 1.28 -23.35 23.19
CA GLY A 314 2.06 -24.04 22.17
C GLY A 314 1.78 -25.54 22.09
N ASP A 315 0.81 -26.05 22.84
CA ASP A 315 0.51 -27.49 22.88
C ASP A 315 -0.18 -27.95 21.60
N VAL A 316 0.14 -29.16 21.14
CA VAL A 316 -0.50 -29.77 19.98
C VAL A 316 -1.80 -30.43 20.43
N ILE A 317 -2.93 -29.98 19.88
CA ILE A 317 -4.28 -30.44 20.21
C ILE A 317 -4.71 -31.49 19.19
N SER A 318 -5.10 -32.67 19.67
CA SER A 318 -5.77 -33.67 18.84
C SER A 318 -7.27 -33.44 18.84
N HIS A 319 -7.84 -32.94 17.74
CA HIS A 319 -9.30 -32.74 17.64
C HIS A 319 -10.12 -34.05 17.65
N GLN A 320 -9.48 -35.23 17.52
CA GLN A 320 -10.15 -36.53 17.63
C GLN A 320 -10.36 -36.96 19.09
N THR A 321 -9.37 -36.75 19.95
CA THR A 321 -9.38 -37.23 21.34
C THR A 321 -9.57 -36.11 22.36
N GLY A 322 -9.39 -34.84 21.95
CA GLY A 322 -9.35 -33.69 22.84
C GLY A 322 -8.09 -33.64 23.71
N GLU A 323 -7.14 -34.56 23.49
CA GLU A 323 -5.89 -34.61 24.24
C GLU A 323 -4.90 -33.57 23.72
N THR A 324 -4.19 -32.95 24.65
CA THR A 324 -3.16 -31.95 24.38
C THR A 324 -1.78 -32.58 24.63
N LEU A 325 -0.90 -32.49 23.65
CA LEU A 325 0.48 -32.92 23.77
C LEU A 325 1.38 -31.70 23.94
N PRO A 326 2.13 -31.59 25.06
CA PRO A 326 3.01 -30.46 25.29
C PRO A 326 4.01 -30.25 24.15
N PHE A 327 4.31 -29.00 23.80
CA PHE A 327 5.12 -28.67 22.61
C PHE A 327 6.42 -29.50 22.51
N PHE A 328 7.23 -29.53 23.57
CA PHE A 328 8.50 -30.28 23.56
C PHE A 328 8.34 -31.80 23.61
N ASP A 329 7.21 -32.30 24.12
CA ASP A 329 6.89 -33.73 24.05
C ASP A 329 6.40 -34.10 22.65
N ALA A 330 5.74 -33.17 21.95
CA ALA A 330 5.44 -33.28 20.54
C ALA A 330 6.72 -33.28 19.68
N VAL A 331 7.74 -32.51 20.08
CA VAL A 331 9.08 -32.55 19.46
C VAL A 331 9.72 -33.94 19.66
N LYS A 332 9.74 -34.45 20.90
CA LYS A 332 10.29 -35.81 21.19
C LYS A 332 9.56 -36.92 20.43
N SER A 333 8.27 -36.75 20.20
CA SER A 333 7.42 -37.74 19.52
C SER A 333 7.43 -37.59 17.98
N ASN A 334 8.28 -36.72 17.41
CA ASN A 334 8.32 -36.37 15.98
C ASN A 334 7.00 -35.84 15.41
N VAL A 335 6.10 -35.34 16.25
CA VAL A 335 4.88 -34.64 15.82
C VAL A 335 5.23 -33.20 15.40
N VAL A 336 6.20 -32.58 16.09
CA VAL A 336 6.78 -31.29 15.74
C VAL A 336 8.24 -31.51 15.36
N LYS A 337 8.69 -30.94 14.24
CA LYS A 337 10.07 -31.08 13.78
C LYS A 337 10.60 -29.80 13.15
N ALA A 338 11.87 -29.49 13.38
CA ALA A 338 12.58 -28.48 12.61
C ALA A 338 12.83 -29.03 11.19
N VAL A 339 12.54 -28.23 10.18
CA VAL A 339 12.63 -28.60 8.76
C VAL A 339 13.89 -27.98 8.17
N ASP A 340 14.72 -28.80 7.53
CA ASP A 340 15.86 -28.31 6.75
C ASP A 340 15.38 -27.51 5.53
N GLU A 341 16.16 -26.49 5.12
CA GLU A 341 15.86 -25.58 3.99
C GLU A 341 15.42 -26.31 2.69
N LYS A 342 15.91 -27.53 2.44
CA LYS A 342 15.56 -28.35 1.27
C LYS A 342 14.16 -28.94 1.31
N VAL A 343 13.72 -29.41 2.48
CA VAL A 343 12.37 -29.99 2.69
C VAL A 343 11.35 -28.87 2.85
N ASN A 344 11.80 -27.73 3.40
CA ASN A 344 11.00 -26.52 3.53
C ASN A 344 10.44 -26.11 2.16
N HIS A 345 11.28 -26.08 1.13
CA HIS A 345 10.87 -25.74 -0.23
C HIS A 345 9.75 -26.62 -0.81
N GLU A 346 9.74 -27.94 -0.54
CA GLU A 346 8.69 -28.84 -1.02
C GLU A 346 7.38 -28.68 -0.24
N MET A 347 7.48 -28.43 1.07
CA MET A 347 6.32 -28.20 1.93
C MET A 347 5.68 -26.82 1.67
N LEU A 348 6.48 -25.77 1.45
CA LEU A 348 6.02 -24.45 0.97
C LEU A 348 5.26 -24.59 -0.36
N MET A 349 5.78 -25.41 -1.28
CA MET A 349 5.12 -25.67 -2.57
C MET A 349 3.76 -26.36 -2.42
N LYS A 350 3.57 -27.24 -1.44
CA LYS A 350 2.27 -27.92 -1.20
C LYS A 350 1.29 -27.10 -0.38
N THR A 351 1.77 -26.26 0.54
CA THR A 351 0.92 -25.61 1.55
C THR A 351 0.52 -24.17 1.19
N GLU A 352 1.24 -23.50 0.28
CA GLU A 352 1.01 -22.09 -0.09
C GLU A 352 0.71 -21.86 -1.57
N GLN A 353 0.34 -22.89 -2.33
CA GLN A 353 0.11 -22.79 -3.78
C GLN A 353 -1.20 -22.07 -4.17
N LYS A 354 -1.56 -20.97 -3.51
CA LYS A 354 -2.56 -20.05 -4.06
C LYS A 354 -1.89 -19.20 -5.12
N ILE A 355 -2.41 -19.22 -6.33
CA ILE A 355 -1.87 -18.46 -7.45
C ILE A 355 -2.74 -17.24 -7.67
N ASP A 356 -2.12 -16.07 -7.76
CA ASP A 356 -2.83 -14.85 -8.12
C ASP A 356 -3.50 -14.99 -9.49
N LEU A 357 -4.74 -14.50 -9.63
CA LEU A 357 -5.46 -14.58 -10.90
C LEU A 357 -4.68 -13.93 -12.06
N ASN A 358 -4.03 -12.78 -11.82
CA ASN A 358 -3.14 -12.15 -12.79
C ASN A 358 -2.02 -13.09 -13.25
N THR A 359 -1.33 -13.71 -12.29
CA THR A 359 -0.20 -14.59 -12.55
C THR A 359 -0.65 -15.84 -13.30
N ALA A 360 -1.83 -16.37 -12.95
CA ALA A 360 -2.42 -17.53 -13.64
C ALA A 360 -2.77 -17.20 -15.10
N ILE A 361 -3.32 -16.02 -15.39
CA ILE A 361 -3.59 -15.58 -16.77
C ILE A 361 -2.28 -15.37 -17.54
N LEU A 362 -1.29 -14.70 -16.97
CA LEU A 362 -0.01 -14.42 -17.62
C LEU A 362 0.78 -15.70 -17.94
N LYS A 363 0.73 -16.69 -17.04
CA LYS A 363 1.34 -18.02 -17.25
C LYS A 363 0.52 -18.90 -18.21
N GLY A 364 -0.66 -18.45 -18.65
CA GLY A 364 -1.56 -19.23 -19.50
C GLY A 364 -2.26 -20.40 -18.80
N LEU A 365 -2.23 -20.43 -17.46
CA LEU A 365 -2.96 -21.41 -16.64
C LEU A 365 -4.46 -21.12 -16.66
N VAL A 366 -4.84 -19.84 -16.68
CA VAL A 366 -6.21 -19.41 -17.00
C VAL A 366 -6.27 -19.01 -18.47
N LYS A 367 -7.21 -19.61 -19.20
CA LYS A 367 -7.53 -19.25 -20.57
C LYS A 367 -8.70 -18.24 -20.58
N PRO A 368 -8.48 -16.94 -20.86
CA PRO A 368 -9.52 -15.92 -20.74
C PRO A 368 -10.68 -16.09 -21.72
N ASP A 369 -10.44 -16.76 -22.84
CA ASP A 369 -11.39 -17.07 -23.92
C ASP A 369 -12.36 -18.21 -23.58
N THR A 370 -12.02 -19.05 -22.62
CA THR A 370 -12.84 -20.20 -22.19
C THR A 370 -13.20 -20.14 -20.71
N GLY A 371 -12.49 -19.32 -19.93
CA GLY A 371 -12.62 -19.22 -18.48
C GLY A 371 -12.24 -20.51 -17.74
N MET A 372 -11.41 -21.35 -18.37
CA MET A 372 -10.88 -22.59 -17.81
C MET A 372 -9.54 -22.35 -17.13
N PHE A 373 -9.35 -22.96 -15.96
CA PHE A 373 -8.11 -22.99 -15.21
C PHE A 373 -7.48 -24.38 -15.31
N THR A 374 -6.19 -24.45 -15.63
CA THR A 374 -5.40 -25.67 -15.62
C THR A 374 -4.58 -25.72 -14.33
N ASN A 375 -4.80 -26.74 -13.52
CA ASN A 375 -4.03 -26.97 -12.30
C ASN A 375 -2.56 -27.24 -12.69
N PRO A 376 -1.59 -26.45 -12.19
CA PRO A 376 -0.18 -26.59 -12.58
C PRO A 376 0.47 -27.87 -12.06
N THR A 377 -0.09 -28.50 -11.03
CA THR A 377 0.45 -29.68 -10.38
C THR A 377 -0.14 -30.97 -10.97
N THR A 378 -1.46 -31.02 -11.19
CA THR A 378 -2.13 -32.21 -11.73
C THR A 378 -2.29 -32.20 -13.25
N GLY A 379 -2.24 -31.02 -13.88
CA GLY A 379 -2.54 -30.84 -15.30
C GLY A 379 -4.05 -30.90 -15.62
N GLU A 380 -4.91 -31.09 -14.64
CA GLU A 380 -6.36 -31.14 -14.84
C GLU A 380 -6.95 -29.74 -15.10
N SER A 381 -7.94 -29.68 -15.98
CA SER A 381 -8.66 -28.46 -16.32
C SER A 381 -9.97 -28.40 -15.55
N MET A 382 -10.25 -27.27 -14.91
CA MET A 382 -11.47 -26.99 -14.15
C MET A 382 -11.98 -25.58 -14.45
N ILE A 383 -13.19 -25.23 -14.03
CA ILE A 383 -13.69 -23.86 -14.18
C ILE A 383 -13.05 -22.93 -13.16
N ILE A 384 -12.91 -21.64 -13.50
CA ILE A 384 -12.28 -20.66 -12.61
C ILE A 384 -12.96 -20.56 -11.23
N GLY A 385 -14.28 -20.77 -11.18
CA GLY A 385 -15.03 -20.79 -9.92
C GLY A 385 -14.57 -21.91 -8.98
N GLU A 386 -14.41 -23.11 -9.51
CA GLU A 386 -13.89 -24.27 -8.76
C GLU A 386 -12.45 -24.05 -8.33
N ALA A 387 -11.62 -23.42 -9.16
CA ALA A 387 -10.24 -23.08 -8.81
C ALA A 387 -10.17 -22.06 -7.64
N ILE A 388 -11.10 -21.11 -7.59
CA ILE A 388 -11.24 -20.18 -6.45
C ILE A 388 -11.74 -20.93 -5.21
N GLN A 389 -12.77 -21.77 -5.35
CA GLN A 389 -13.38 -22.53 -4.24
C GLN A 389 -12.42 -23.55 -3.63
N SER A 390 -11.63 -24.24 -4.46
CA SER A 390 -10.58 -25.17 -4.03
C SER A 390 -9.32 -24.49 -3.49
N GLY A 391 -9.27 -23.15 -3.52
CA GLY A 391 -8.17 -22.37 -3.00
C GLY A 391 -6.91 -22.38 -3.87
N LEU A 392 -6.99 -22.85 -5.12
CA LEU A 392 -5.88 -22.81 -6.09
C LEU A 392 -5.64 -21.38 -6.61
N ILE A 393 -6.69 -20.55 -6.65
CA ILE A 393 -6.61 -19.13 -6.98
C ILE A 393 -6.89 -18.32 -5.71
N ASP A 394 -6.07 -17.30 -5.42
CA ASP A 394 -6.30 -16.41 -4.28
C ASP A 394 -7.54 -15.51 -4.50
N PRO A 395 -8.61 -15.66 -3.70
CA PRO A 395 -9.81 -14.82 -3.79
C PRO A 395 -9.53 -13.31 -3.68
N ASN A 396 -8.49 -12.89 -2.94
CA ASN A 396 -8.16 -11.48 -2.74
C ASN A 396 -7.58 -10.81 -4.01
N THR A 397 -7.19 -11.61 -4.99
CA THR A 397 -6.66 -11.14 -6.27
C THR A 397 -7.75 -11.04 -7.35
N VAL A 398 -9.00 -11.35 -6.99
CA VAL A 398 -10.17 -11.31 -7.86
C VAL A 398 -11.02 -10.09 -7.52
N GLN A 399 -11.35 -9.32 -8.54
CA GLN A 399 -12.22 -8.15 -8.48
C GLN A 399 -13.44 -8.36 -9.37
N ILE A 400 -14.53 -7.67 -9.05
CA ILE A 400 -15.81 -7.79 -9.75
C ILE A 400 -16.32 -6.39 -10.08
N TYR A 401 -16.70 -6.18 -11.33
CA TYR A 401 -17.38 -4.97 -11.76
C TYR A 401 -18.87 -5.05 -11.41
N ASP A 402 -19.32 -4.16 -10.52
CA ASP A 402 -20.73 -3.96 -10.22
C ASP A 402 -21.31 -2.93 -11.19
N ALA A 403 -22.10 -3.41 -12.15
CA ALA A 403 -22.75 -2.57 -13.15
C ALA A 403 -23.78 -1.58 -12.55
N LYS A 404 -24.33 -1.87 -11.37
CA LYS A 404 -25.32 -1.01 -10.71
C LYS A 404 -24.66 0.12 -9.92
N ALA A 405 -23.53 -0.16 -9.27
CA ALA A 405 -22.73 0.86 -8.60
C ALA A 405 -21.78 1.60 -9.56
N GLU A 406 -21.59 1.07 -10.77
CA GLU A 406 -20.58 1.48 -11.75
C GLU A 406 -19.15 1.45 -11.17
N ASP A 407 -18.88 0.52 -10.27
CA ASP A 407 -17.62 0.45 -9.51
C ASP A 407 -17.05 -0.98 -9.45
N ILE A 408 -15.76 -1.10 -9.12
CA ILE A 408 -15.06 -2.37 -8.97
C ILE A 408 -14.97 -2.72 -7.47
N VAL A 409 -15.63 -3.82 -7.10
CA VAL A 409 -15.63 -4.36 -5.73
C VAL A 409 -14.73 -5.59 -5.61
N THR A 410 -14.34 -5.92 -4.39
CA THR A 410 -13.61 -7.16 -4.10
C THR A 410 -14.53 -8.37 -4.21
N LEU A 411 -13.96 -9.56 -4.44
CA LEU A 411 -14.74 -10.80 -4.47
C LEU A 411 -15.53 -11.04 -3.17
N LYS A 412 -14.97 -10.65 -2.02
CA LYS A 412 -15.64 -10.77 -0.72
C LYS A 412 -16.89 -9.90 -0.66
N GLU A 413 -16.75 -8.61 -0.98
CA GLU A 413 -17.88 -7.67 -1.00
C GLU A 413 -18.95 -8.12 -1.99
N ALA A 414 -18.55 -8.62 -3.16
CA ALA A 414 -19.48 -9.14 -4.17
C ALA A 414 -20.29 -10.34 -3.69
N VAL A 415 -19.72 -11.19 -2.83
CA VAL A 415 -20.44 -12.30 -2.18
C VAL A 415 -21.42 -11.76 -1.14
N ASP A 416 -20.98 -10.80 -0.31
CA ASP A 416 -21.81 -10.20 0.74
C ASP A 416 -23.06 -9.48 0.17
N ILE A 417 -22.92 -8.82 -0.97
CA ILE A 417 -24.03 -8.15 -1.69
C ILE A 417 -24.84 -9.12 -2.59
N GLY A 418 -24.41 -10.37 -2.73
CA GLY A 418 -25.11 -11.41 -3.50
C GLY A 418 -24.93 -11.33 -5.02
N ILE A 419 -23.95 -10.57 -5.52
CA ILE A 419 -23.58 -10.55 -6.95
C ILE A 419 -22.84 -11.84 -7.34
N VAL A 420 -22.11 -12.46 -6.42
CA VAL A 420 -21.47 -13.77 -6.65
C VAL A 420 -21.89 -14.79 -5.61
N ASN A 421 -22.25 -15.97 -6.09
CA ASN A 421 -22.47 -17.14 -5.26
C ASN A 421 -21.34 -18.15 -5.54
N LEU A 422 -20.42 -18.28 -4.57
CA LEU A 422 -19.26 -19.17 -4.67
C LEU A 422 -19.63 -20.65 -4.56
N GLU A 423 -20.70 -20.99 -3.82
CA GLU A 423 -21.15 -22.39 -3.68
C GLU A 423 -21.65 -22.96 -5.00
N THR A 424 -22.37 -22.13 -5.78
CA THR A 424 -22.91 -22.51 -7.08
C THR A 424 -22.02 -22.09 -8.25
N CYS A 425 -20.90 -21.39 -7.97
CA CYS A 425 -20.00 -20.80 -8.96
C CYS A 425 -20.74 -19.95 -10.02
N LYS A 426 -21.72 -19.14 -9.59
CA LYS A 426 -22.51 -18.26 -10.46
C LYS A 426 -22.28 -16.78 -10.13
N PHE A 427 -22.16 -15.97 -11.17
CA PHE A 427 -22.30 -14.52 -11.13
C PHE A 427 -23.75 -14.14 -11.42
N ILE A 428 -24.28 -13.17 -10.69
CA ILE A 428 -25.63 -12.63 -10.82
C ILE A 428 -25.47 -11.16 -11.18
N ASP A 429 -25.89 -10.81 -12.39
CA ASP A 429 -25.88 -9.42 -12.85
C ASP A 429 -26.83 -8.58 -11.97
N PRO A 430 -26.33 -7.55 -11.26
CA PRO A 430 -27.14 -6.75 -10.35
C PRO A 430 -28.21 -5.90 -11.04
N GLU A 431 -28.07 -5.63 -12.34
CA GLU A 431 -29.04 -4.82 -13.12
C GLU A 431 -30.15 -5.70 -13.70
N SER A 432 -29.78 -6.78 -14.41
CA SER A 432 -30.74 -7.64 -15.10
C SER A 432 -31.23 -8.83 -14.27
N GLY A 433 -30.54 -9.18 -13.19
CA GLY A 433 -30.76 -10.40 -12.41
C GLY A 433 -30.33 -11.69 -13.13
N TYR A 434 -29.73 -11.57 -14.32
CA TYR A 434 -29.31 -12.71 -15.11
C TYR A 434 -28.14 -13.45 -14.44
N LYS A 435 -28.27 -14.78 -14.34
CA LYS A 435 -27.25 -15.65 -13.76
C LYS A 435 -26.35 -16.21 -14.85
N MET A 436 -25.03 -16.10 -14.69
CA MET A 436 -24.04 -16.65 -15.61
C MET A 436 -22.92 -17.35 -14.85
N ASP A 437 -22.17 -18.20 -15.54
CA ASP A 437 -21.01 -18.86 -14.96
C ASP A 437 -19.86 -17.87 -14.75
N LEU A 438 -19.05 -18.08 -13.72
CA LEU A 438 -17.85 -17.24 -13.47
C LEU A 438 -16.89 -17.23 -14.67
N SER A 439 -16.81 -18.33 -15.43
CA SER A 439 -16.07 -18.39 -16.70
C SER A 439 -16.63 -17.42 -17.75
N THR A 440 -17.95 -17.30 -17.86
CA THR A 440 -18.61 -16.33 -18.75
C THR A 440 -18.43 -14.90 -18.26
N ALA A 441 -18.50 -14.70 -16.94
CA ALA A 441 -18.29 -13.39 -16.33
C ALA A 441 -16.84 -12.89 -16.55
N LEU A 442 -15.84 -13.78 -16.52
CA LEU A 442 -14.45 -13.46 -16.89
C LEU A 442 -14.35 -13.03 -18.37
N MET A 443 -14.95 -13.79 -19.29
CA MET A 443 -14.96 -13.45 -20.73
C MET A 443 -15.60 -12.09 -21.01
N LYS A 444 -16.67 -11.76 -20.28
CA LYS A 444 -17.39 -10.48 -20.41
C LYS A 444 -16.67 -9.30 -19.77
N GLY A 445 -15.55 -9.52 -19.07
CA GLY A 445 -14.83 -8.44 -18.38
C GLY A 445 -15.48 -8.00 -17.07
N VAL A 446 -16.38 -8.81 -16.52
CA VAL A 446 -17.06 -8.51 -15.25
C VAL A 446 -16.26 -9.04 -14.06
N ILE A 447 -15.66 -10.22 -14.21
CA ILE A 447 -14.62 -10.69 -13.30
C ILE A 447 -13.29 -10.21 -13.83
N LEU A 448 -12.55 -9.50 -12.98
CA LEU A 448 -11.32 -8.83 -13.33
C LEU A 448 -10.20 -9.29 -12.39
N PRO A 449 -8.97 -9.44 -12.88
CA PRO A 449 -7.85 -9.66 -11.99
C PRO A 449 -7.41 -8.33 -11.37
N ARG A 450 -6.98 -8.35 -10.10
CA ARG A 450 -6.61 -7.13 -9.37
C ARG A 450 -5.43 -6.42 -10.02
N ARG A 451 -5.63 -5.23 -10.58
CA ARG A 451 -4.55 -4.51 -11.29
C ARG A 451 -4.48 -3.05 -10.87
N LYS A 452 -3.30 -2.46 -11.05
CA LYS A 452 -3.12 -1.00 -10.97
C LYS A 452 -3.57 -0.39 -12.30
N SER A 453 -4.52 0.55 -12.22
CA SER A 453 -4.94 1.37 -13.35
C SER A 453 -3.78 2.24 -13.85
N MET A 454 -3.84 2.66 -15.11
CA MET A 454 -2.82 3.51 -15.75
C MET A 454 -3.44 4.79 -16.29
N SER A 455 -2.65 5.85 -16.44
CA SER A 455 -3.11 7.01 -17.21
C SER A 455 -3.20 6.68 -18.69
N LEU A 456 -4.10 7.36 -19.41
CA LEU A 456 -4.26 7.20 -20.86
C LEU A 456 -2.94 7.45 -21.62
N VAL A 457 -2.13 8.41 -21.14
CA VAL A 457 -0.79 8.70 -21.68
C VAL A 457 0.14 7.50 -21.52
N ALA A 458 0.10 6.80 -20.38
CA ALA A 458 0.91 5.60 -20.16
C ALA A 458 0.46 4.44 -21.07
N VAL A 459 -0.84 4.27 -21.30
CA VAL A 459 -1.40 3.29 -22.25
C VAL A 459 -0.86 3.51 -23.66
N ILE A 460 -0.83 4.77 -24.11
CA ILE A 460 -0.29 5.16 -25.42
C ILE A 460 1.21 4.90 -25.49
N LYS A 461 1.99 5.35 -24.49
CA LYS A 461 3.45 5.14 -24.45
C LYS A 461 3.86 3.67 -24.41
N LYS A 462 3.05 2.81 -23.79
CA LYS A 462 3.25 1.35 -23.77
C LYS A 462 2.81 0.65 -25.06
N GLY A 463 2.25 1.37 -26.03
CA GLY A 463 1.79 0.81 -27.31
C GLY A 463 0.52 -0.03 -27.19
N LEU A 464 -0.26 0.15 -26.11
CA LEU A 464 -1.52 -0.58 -25.91
C LEU A 464 -2.69 0.05 -26.67
N TYR A 465 -2.57 1.30 -27.10
CA TYR A 465 -3.55 1.99 -27.93
C TYR A 465 -3.23 1.80 -29.42
N ASP A 466 -4.26 1.48 -30.21
CA ASP A 466 -4.17 1.34 -31.67
C ASP A 466 -4.77 2.57 -32.36
N PRO A 467 -3.94 3.46 -32.95
CA PRO A 467 -4.42 4.71 -33.57
C PRO A 467 -5.41 4.53 -34.71
N LYS A 468 -5.37 3.38 -35.40
CA LYS A 468 -6.26 3.13 -36.55
C LYS A 468 -7.66 2.75 -36.10
N SER A 469 -7.76 1.91 -35.08
CA SER A 469 -9.05 1.45 -34.56
C SER A 469 -9.60 2.33 -33.43
N GLY A 470 -8.76 3.14 -32.79
CA GLY A 470 -9.13 3.91 -31.60
C GLY A 470 -9.37 3.04 -30.37
N LYS A 471 -8.92 1.78 -30.38
CA LYS A 471 -9.16 0.83 -29.29
C LYS A 471 -7.91 0.63 -28.45
N ILE A 472 -8.13 0.35 -27.17
CA ILE A 472 -7.13 0.01 -26.16
C ILE A 472 -7.10 -1.51 -26.00
N SER A 473 -5.90 -2.09 -25.99
CA SER A 473 -5.70 -3.52 -25.81
C SER A 473 -5.62 -3.87 -24.32
N ASP A 474 -6.54 -4.74 -23.86
CA ASP A 474 -6.42 -5.40 -22.56
C ASP A 474 -5.39 -6.53 -22.67
N SER A 475 -4.24 -6.36 -22.03
CA SER A 475 -3.16 -7.35 -22.03
C SER A 475 -3.54 -8.67 -21.35
N PHE A 476 -4.53 -8.67 -20.45
CA PHE A 476 -4.93 -9.86 -19.71
C PHE A 476 -6.01 -10.64 -20.45
N MET A 477 -7.06 -9.95 -20.92
CA MET A 477 -8.17 -10.60 -21.62
C MET A 477 -7.93 -10.77 -23.12
N LYS A 478 -6.85 -10.18 -23.65
CA LYS A 478 -6.54 -10.12 -25.09
C LYS A 478 -7.68 -9.53 -25.93
N GLN A 479 -8.45 -8.62 -25.34
CA GLN A 479 -9.57 -7.93 -25.98
C GLN A 479 -9.19 -6.48 -26.34
N LYS A 480 -9.81 -5.95 -27.40
CA LYS A 480 -9.70 -4.54 -27.77
C LYS A 480 -10.97 -3.81 -27.32
N VAL A 481 -10.82 -2.83 -26.44
CA VAL A 481 -11.91 -2.09 -25.79
C VAL A 481 -11.80 -0.59 -26.11
N ASP A 482 -12.90 0.16 -25.98
CA ASP A 482 -12.83 1.63 -26.03
C ASP A 482 -12.39 2.21 -24.68
N VAL A 483 -12.33 3.54 -24.59
CA VAL A 483 -11.91 4.24 -23.39
C VAL A 483 -12.88 4.03 -22.23
N ASP A 484 -14.19 4.08 -22.47
CA ASP A 484 -15.21 3.88 -21.42
C ASP A 484 -15.07 2.48 -20.82
N GLU A 485 -14.98 1.46 -21.68
CA GLU A 485 -14.83 0.08 -21.23
C GLU A 485 -13.45 -0.16 -20.59
N ALA A 486 -12.40 0.53 -21.04
CA ALA A 486 -11.09 0.48 -20.40
C ALA A 486 -11.10 1.07 -18.97
N ILE A 487 -11.90 2.10 -18.72
CA ILE A 487 -12.10 2.68 -17.40
C ILE A 487 -12.87 1.71 -16.51
N LYS A 488 -14.01 1.18 -16.99
CA LYS A 488 -14.83 0.19 -16.27
C LYS A 488 -14.04 -1.06 -15.86
N ARG A 489 -13.08 -1.47 -16.69
CA ARG A 489 -12.22 -2.63 -16.44
C ARG A 489 -10.99 -2.32 -15.59
N GLY A 490 -10.81 -1.08 -15.14
CA GLY A 490 -9.67 -0.64 -14.34
C GLY A 490 -8.33 -0.66 -15.11
N ILE A 491 -8.37 -0.59 -16.45
CA ILE A 491 -7.16 -0.48 -17.29
C ILE A 491 -6.69 0.98 -17.29
N VAL A 492 -7.63 1.89 -17.48
CA VAL A 492 -7.40 3.34 -17.51
C VAL A 492 -8.04 3.97 -16.28
N ASP A 493 -7.29 4.87 -15.64
CA ASP A 493 -7.82 5.70 -14.57
C ASP A 493 -8.36 7.03 -15.13
N SER A 494 -9.65 7.29 -14.89
CA SER A 494 -10.34 8.50 -15.35
C SER A 494 -9.96 9.76 -14.56
N PHE A 495 -9.41 9.62 -13.35
CA PHE A 495 -9.04 10.73 -12.49
C PHE A 495 -7.56 11.10 -12.58
N ILE A 496 -6.68 10.14 -12.89
CA ILE A 496 -5.24 10.38 -13.07
C ILE A 496 -4.94 11.09 -14.41
N THR A 497 -5.73 10.79 -15.45
CA THR A 497 -5.50 11.35 -16.78
C THR A 497 -6.03 12.78 -16.85
N LEU A 498 -5.20 13.71 -17.35
CA LEU A 498 -5.59 15.09 -17.61
C LEU A 498 -5.65 15.35 -19.12
N CYS A 499 -6.72 15.99 -19.56
CA CYS A 499 -6.96 16.41 -20.93
C CYS A 499 -7.04 17.94 -20.97
N LYS A 500 -6.41 18.56 -21.95
CA LYS A 500 -6.41 20.00 -22.14
C LYS A 500 -7.62 20.43 -22.95
N ASP A 501 -8.55 21.17 -22.35
CA ASP A 501 -9.50 21.97 -23.12
C ASP A 501 -8.74 23.09 -23.84
N VAL A 502 -8.51 22.91 -25.15
CA VAL A 502 -7.74 23.84 -25.98
C VAL A 502 -8.41 25.22 -26.06
N LYS A 503 -9.75 25.26 -26.04
CA LYS A 503 -10.55 26.50 -26.09
C LYS A 503 -10.57 27.24 -24.77
N GLY A 504 -10.69 26.49 -23.66
CA GLY A 504 -10.65 27.03 -22.31
C GLY A 504 -9.24 27.28 -21.76
N ASP A 505 -8.21 26.80 -22.47
CA ASP A 505 -6.81 26.70 -22.00
C ASP A 505 -6.69 26.14 -20.57
N LYS A 506 -7.47 25.10 -20.29
CA LYS A 506 -7.59 24.49 -18.96
C LYS A 506 -7.43 22.99 -19.03
N TYR A 507 -6.74 22.40 -18.07
CA TYR A 507 -6.73 20.95 -17.87
C TYR A 507 -7.96 20.50 -17.09
N VAL A 508 -8.59 19.43 -17.57
CA VAL A 508 -9.71 18.72 -16.93
C VAL A 508 -9.35 17.25 -16.79
N THR A 509 -9.95 16.54 -15.84
CA THR A 509 -9.76 15.08 -15.72
C THR A 509 -10.34 14.38 -16.95
N LEU A 510 -9.92 13.13 -17.20
CA LEU A 510 -10.52 12.33 -18.27
C LEU A 510 -12.02 12.11 -18.00
N ASP A 511 -12.43 11.95 -16.75
CA ASP A 511 -13.84 11.89 -16.36
C ASP A 511 -14.64 13.11 -16.87
N ASP A 512 -14.19 14.32 -16.54
CA ASP A 512 -14.77 15.56 -17.05
C ASP A 512 -14.68 15.65 -18.58
N ALA A 513 -13.56 15.23 -19.16
CA ALA A 513 -13.32 15.27 -20.60
C ALA A 513 -14.29 14.38 -21.39
N LEU A 514 -14.75 13.26 -20.80
CA LEU A 514 -15.79 12.41 -21.37
C LEU A 514 -17.14 13.11 -21.33
N VAL A 515 -17.47 13.77 -20.20
CA VAL A 515 -18.73 14.52 -20.03
C VAL A 515 -18.82 15.71 -20.98
N TYR A 516 -17.72 16.45 -21.16
CA TYR A 516 -17.67 17.61 -22.07
C TYR A 516 -17.34 17.26 -23.52
N ASP A 517 -17.27 15.97 -23.86
CA ASP A 517 -17.01 15.46 -25.22
C ASP A 517 -15.68 15.99 -25.81
N ILE A 518 -14.71 16.27 -24.93
CA ILE A 518 -13.31 16.57 -25.25
C ILE A 518 -12.59 15.28 -25.63
N VAL A 519 -13.00 14.15 -25.03
CA VAL A 519 -12.54 12.81 -25.41
C VAL A 519 -13.71 12.02 -25.96
N ALA A 520 -13.62 11.61 -27.22
CA ALA A 520 -14.61 10.75 -27.86
C ALA A 520 -14.28 9.28 -27.55
N ALA A 521 -14.74 8.78 -26.39
CA ALA A 521 -14.39 7.45 -25.88
C ALA A 521 -14.62 6.31 -26.86
N GLN A 522 -15.80 6.24 -27.48
CA GLN A 522 -16.16 5.16 -28.41
C GLN A 522 -15.25 5.09 -29.64
N HIS A 523 -14.71 6.24 -30.05
CA HIS A 523 -13.85 6.38 -31.22
C HIS A 523 -12.35 6.39 -30.85
N GLY A 524 -12.01 6.46 -29.57
CA GLY A 524 -10.66 6.60 -29.06
C GLY A 524 -9.92 7.81 -29.61
N LYS A 525 -10.59 8.95 -29.71
CA LYS A 525 -10.01 10.18 -30.27
C LYS A 525 -10.16 11.35 -29.32
N PHE A 526 -9.18 12.23 -29.36
CA PHE A 526 -9.23 13.53 -28.72
C PHE A 526 -9.92 14.54 -29.63
N ARG A 527 -10.74 15.42 -29.06
CA ARG A 527 -11.41 16.51 -29.77
C ARG A 527 -10.72 17.83 -29.43
N ASP A 528 -10.08 18.44 -30.42
CA ASP A 528 -9.61 19.83 -30.32
C ASP A 528 -10.85 20.74 -30.24
N THR A 529 -11.10 21.33 -29.07
CA THR A 529 -12.27 22.17 -28.80
C THR A 529 -12.24 23.54 -29.49
N LEU A 530 -11.07 23.99 -30.00
CA LEU A 530 -10.96 25.20 -30.81
C LEU A 530 -11.38 24.93 -32.25
N LYS A 531 -10.81 23.88 -32.86
CA LYS A 531 -11.05 23.53 -34.26
C LYS A 531 -12.24 22.61 -34.47
N ASN A 532 -12.75 22.02 -33.40
CA ASN A 532 -13.75 20.96 -33.38
C ASN A 532 -13.35 19.75 -34.24
N THR A 533 -12.06 19.41 -34.25
CA THR A 533 -11.50 18.30 -35.03
C THR A 533 -11.12 17.14 -34.15
N LEU A 534 -11.40 15.92 -34.61
CA LEU A 534 -10.99 14.69 -33.92
C LEU A 534 -9.60 14.26 -34.38
N MET A 535 -8.75 13.89 -33.43
CA MET A 535 -7.41 13.37 -33.69
C MET A 535 -7.11 12.14 -32.83
N PRO A 536 -6.27 11.20 -33.31
CA PRO A 536 -5.81 10.08 -32.50
C PRO A 536 -5.07 10.53 -31.23
N PHE A 537 -5.16 9.74 -30.15
CA PHE A 537 -4.52 10.12 -28.89
C PHE A 537 -3.00 10.22 -28.96
N ASP A 538 -2.33 9.42 -29.80
CA ASP A 538 -0.87 9.46 -29.98
C ASP A 538 -0.41 10.77 -30.62
N GLU A 539 -1.23 11.38 -31.48
CA GLU A 539 -0.98 12.71 -32.02
C GLU A 539 -1.30 13.79 -30.97
N ALA A 540 -2.38 13.62 -30.20
CA ALA A 540 -2.78 14.58 -29.16
C ALA A 540 -1.69 14.70 -28.07
N VAL A 541 -1.14 13.57 -27.63
CA VAL A 541 -0.04 13.54 -26.64
C VAL A 541 1.21 14.25 -27.17
N LYS A 542 1.54 14.13 -28.47
CA LYS A 542 2.67 14.87 -29.06
C LYS A 542 2.46 16.38 -29.05
N GLN A 543 1.21 16.83 -29.05
CA GLN A 543 0.83 18.24 -28.99
C GLN A 543 0.59 18.74 -27.55
N ASN A 544 0.82 17.90 -26.53
CA ASN A 544 0.52 18.18 -25.12
C ASN A 544 -0.95 18.59 -24.88
N PHE A 545 -1.86 17.96 -25.62
CA PHE A 545 -3.31 18.10 -25.45
C PHE A 545 -3.88 17.09 -24.47
#